data_AF-A0A950S2S1-F1
#
_entry.id   AF-A0A950S2S1-F1
#
_cell.length_a   1.000
_cell.length_b   1.000
_cell.length_c   1.000
_cell.angle_alpha   90.00
_cell.angle_beta   90.00
_cell.angle_gamma   90.00
#
_symmetry.space_group_name_H-M   'P 1'
#
loop_
_entity.id
_entity.type
_entity.pdbx_description
1 polymer ?
#
loop_
_entity_poly.entity_id
_entity_poly.type
_entity_poly.pdbx_seq_one_letter_code
_entity_poly.pdbx_strand_id
1 'polypeptide(L)' 'MPFLSEALRYAENPVTSVEQLRIACEILSLDTSGTQDELRARLLAHLNTLDSEMPVVCLNPKVQG' A
#
# COMPACT_ATOMS: atom_id res chain seq x y z
N MET A 1 -2.70 -1.99 10.38
CA MET A 1 -3.72 -1.32 9.55
C MET A 1 -4.36 -2.35 8.62
N PRO A 2 -5.57 -2.84 8.88
CA PRO A 2 -6.18 -3.95 8.12
C PRO A 2 -6.43 -3.62 6.63
N PHE A 3 -6.41 -2.34 6.27
CA PHE A 3 -6.73 -1.85 4.92
C PHE A 3 -5.50 -1.76 3.98
N LEU A 4 -4.29 -1.83 4.54
CA LEU A 4 -3.03 -1.68 3.81
C LEU A 4 -2.74 -2.90 2.91
N SER A 5 -3.03 -4.10 3.43
CA SER A 5 -2.92 -5.37 2.71
C SER A 5 -3.89 -5.48 1.52
N GLU A 6 -5.06 -4.87 1.63
CA GLU A 6 -6.06 -4.89 0.56
C GLU A 6 -5.68 -3.90 -0.57
N ALA A 7 -5.23 -2.69 -0.21
CA ALA A 7 -4.68 -1.74 -1.17
C ALA A 7 -3.45 -2.29 -1.92
N LEU A 8 -2.56 -3.00 -1.22
CA LEU A 8 -1.40 -3.65 -1.82
C LEU A 8 -1.82 -4.73 -2.84
N ARG A 9 -2.78 -5.59 -2.47
CA ARG A 9 -3.33 -6.61 -3.37
C ARG A 9 -3.90 -6.01 -4.65
N TYR A 10 -4.57 -4.86 -4.56
CA TYR A 10 -5.11 -4.15 -5.72
C TYR A 10 -4.00 -3.55 -6.59
N ALA A 11 -2.97 -2.96 -5.99
CA ALA A 11 -1.86 -2.35 -6.70
C ALA A 11 -0.99 -3.38 -7.46
N GLU A 12 -0.71 -4.53 -6.83
CA GLU A 12 0.13 -5.59 -7.41
C GLU A 12 -0.58 -6.45 -8.46
N ASN A 13 -1.92 -6.50 -8.44
CA ASN A 13 -2.67 -7.28 -9.42
C ASN A 13 -2.85 -6.48 -10.73
N PRO A 14 -2.31 -6.97 -11.87
CA PRO A 14 -2.41 -6.27 -13.15
C PRO A 14 -3.85 -6.20 -13.68
N VAL A 15 -4.72 -7.13 -13.26
CA VAL A 15 -6.13 -7.24 -13.70
C VAL A 15 -7.07 -6.35 -12.86
N THR A 16 -6.56 -5.65 -11.85
CA THR A 16 -7.36 -4.76 -11.02
C THR A 16 -8.00 -3.66 -11.86
N SER A 17 -9.33 -3.56 -11.77
CA SER A 17 -10.12 -2.53 -12.47
C SER A 17 -9.89 -1.14 -11.88
N VAL A 18 -10.12 -0.10 -12.70
CA VAL A 18 -9.96 1.31 -12.28
C VAL A 18 -10.79 1.68 -11.04
N GLU A 19 -12.01 1.12 -10.90
CA GLU A 19 -12.86 1.36 -9.73
C GLU A 19 -12.23 0.81 -8.45
N GLN A 20 -11.62 -0.37 -8.50
CA GLN A 20 -10.95 -0.97 -7.34
C GLN A 20 -9.69 -0.17 -6.94
N LEU A 21 -8.95 0.37 -7.92
CA LEU A 21 -7.83 1.29 -7.63
C LEU A 21 -8.30 2.59 -7.00
N ARG A 22 -9.45 3.13 -7.42
CA ARG A 22 -10.04 4.33 -6.79
C ARG A 22 -10.44 4.06 -5.35
N ILE A 23 -11.12 2.95 -5.08
CA ILE A 23 -11.49 2.53 -3.72
C ILE A 23 -10.22 2.43 -2.85
N ALA A 24 -9.16 1.80 -3.35
CA ALA A 24 -7.88 1.72 -2.64
C ALA A 24 -7.27 3.11 -2.37
N CYS A 25 -7.37 4.04 -3.34
CA CYS A 25 -6.93 5.43 -3.14
C CYS A 25 -7.78 6.14 -2.07
N GLU A 26 -9.12 5.99 -2.08
CA GLU A 26 -10.01 6.60 -1.08
C GLU A 26 -9.72 6.09 0.32
N ILE A 27 -9.55 4.77 0.49
CA ILE A 27 -9.20 4.12 1.75
C ILE A 27 -7.91 4.71 2.33
N LEU A 28 -6.93 4.99 1.47
CA LEU A 28 -5.64 5.58 1.84
C LEU A 28 -5.65 7.11 1.84
N SER A 29 -6.82 7.74 1.64
CA SER A 29 -6.98 9.20 1.53
C SER A 29 -6.06 9.85 0.48
N LEU A 30 -5.82 9.13 -0.63
CA LEU A 30 -5.08 9.58 -1.80
C LEU A 30 -6.04 10.16 -2.84
N ASP A 31 -5.50 10.97 -3.75
CA ASP A 31 -6.25 11.46 -4.90
C ASP A 31 -6.78 10.30 -5.76
N THR A 32 -8.02 10.40 -6.25
CA THR A 32 -8.72 9.36 -7.03
C THR A 32 -8.90 9.73 -8.50
N SER A 33 -8.35 10.87 -8.91
CA SER A 33 -8.38 11.34 -10.28
C SER A 33 -7.26 10.72 -11.12
N GLY A 34 -7.47 10.70 -12.44
CA GLY A 34 -6.53 10.17 -13.41
C GLY A 34 -6.92 8.83 -14.02
N THR A 35 -5.99 8.30 -14.80
CA THR A 35 -6.03 7.01 -15.49
C THR A 35 -5.73 5.85 -14.53
N GLN A 36 -6.00 4.62 -14.97
CA GLN A 36 -5.72 3.42 -14.19
C GLN A 36 -4.24 3.30 -13.81
N ASP A 37 -3.33 3.64 -14.71
CA ASP A 37 -1.88 3.60 -14.46
C ASP A 37 -1.44 4.67 -13.46
N GLU A 38 -2.00 5.88 -13.53
CA GLU A 38 -1.71 6.95 -12.56
C GLU A 38 -2.17 6.59 -11.15
N LEU A 39 -3.37 6.01 -11.02
CA LEU A 39 -3.88 5.52 -9.73
C LEU A 39 -3.01 4.39 -9.17
N ARG A 40 -2.60 3.44 -10.01
CA ARG A 40 -1.70 2.34 -9.61
C ARG A 40 -0.34 2.86 -9.17
N ALA A 41 0.26 3.77 -9.93
CA ALA A 41 1.55 4.36 -9.59
C ALA A 41 1.50 5.10 -8.24
N ARG A 42 0.39 5.82 -7.97
CA ARG A 42 0.17 6.53 -6.71
C ARG A 42 0.07 5.57 -5.52
N LEU A 43 -0.68 4.48 -5.68
CA LEU A 43 -0.79 3.43 -4.65
C LEU A 43 0.58 2.80 -4.35
N LEU A 44 1.32 2.39 -5.38
CA LEU A 44 2.65 1.79 -5.22
C LEU A 44 3.63 2.77 -4.56
N ALA A 45 3.64 4.03 -4.98
CA ALA A 45 4.50 5.06 -4.37
C ALA A 45 4.19 5.24 -2.88
N HIS A 46 2.90 5.34 -2.52
CA HIS A 46 2.49 5.48 -1.12
C HIS A 46 2.85 4.24 -0.28
N LEU A 47 2.61 3.04 -0.81
CA LEU A 47 2.98 1.79 -0.14
C LEU A 47 4.50 1.69 0.08
N ASN A 48 5.31 2.08 -0.90
CA ASN A 48 6.76 2.11 -0.79
C ASN A 48 7.25 3.13 0.28
N THR A 49 6.56 4.27 0.42
CA THR A 49 6.88 5.21 1.52
C THR A 49 6.57 4.62 2.90
N LEU A 50 5.46 3.90 3.04
CA LEU A 50 5.08 3.26 4.30
C LEU A 50 6.00 2.10 4.69
N ASP A 51 6.48 1.33 3.71
CA ASP A 51 7.48 0.29 3.92
C ASP A 51 8.81 0.90 4.40
N SER A 52 9.22 2.03 3.81
CA SER A 52 10.43 2.74 4.21
C SER A 52 10.34 3.42 5.58
N GLU A 53 9.14 3.76 6.06
CA GLU A 53 8.92 4.35 7.40
C GLU A 53 8.79 3.31 8.52
N MET A 54 8.78 2.01 8.20
CA MET A 54 8.95 0.94 9.19
C MET A 54 10.37 0.38 9.13
N PRO A 55 11.38 0.98 9.80
CA PRO A 55 12.57 0.23 10.10
C PRO A 55 12.14 -0.93 11.00
N VAL A 56 12.24 -2.14 10.45
CA VAL A 56 12.07 -3.39 11.18
C VAL A 56 13.05 -3.38 12.36
N VAL A 57 12.60 -2.94 13.52
CA VAL A 57 13.29 -3.23 14.78
C VAL A 57 12.91 -4.67 15.14
N CYS A 58 13.59 -5.61 14.50
CA CYS A 58 13.76 -6.95 15.02
C CYS A 58 14.65 -6.88 16.28
N LEU A 59 14.11 -6.40 17.41
CA LEU A 59 14.67 -6.78 18.69
C LEU A 59 13.98 -8.09 19.09
N ASN A 60 14.56 -9.19 18.66
CA ASN A 60 14.48 -10.46 19.35
C ASN A 60 15.32 -10.33 20.63
N PRO A 61 14.76 -10.34 21.86
CA PRO A 61 15.53 -10.65 23.04
C PRO A 61 15.24 -12.11 23.42
N LYS A 62 15.66 -13.05 22.57
CA LYS A 62 16.12 -14.34 23.09
C LYS A 62 17.63 -14.26 23.07
N VAL A 63 18.27 -13.85 24.17
CA VAL A 63 19.14 -14.66 25.04
C VAL A 63 19.63 -13.78 26.18
N GLN A 64 19.44 -14.22 27.43
CA GLN A 64 20.37 -14.19 28.58
C GLN A 64 19.63 -13.94 29.91
N GLY A 65 19.75 -14.91 30.81
CA GLY A 65 19.20 -14.93 32.16
C GLY A 65 18.85 -16.35 32.56
#